data_AF-A0A3M0YN13-F1
#
_entry.id   AF-A0A3M0YN13-F1
#
_cell.length_a   1.000
_cell.length_b   1.000
_cell.length_c   1.000
_cell.angle_alpha   90.00
_cell.angle_beta   90.00
_cell.angle_gamma   90.00
#
_symmetry.space_group_name_H-M   'P 1'
#
loop_
_entity.id
_entity.type
_entity.pdbx_description
1 polymer ?
#
loop_
_entity_poly.entity_id
_entity_poly.type
_entity_poly.pdbx_seq_one_letter_code
_entity_poly.pdbx_strand_id
1 'polypeptide(L)'
;MQGTPSEAARLLASRRVELQLSEQDRKRIPAQGPFVVVANRQLPGIDELLLWETFADRQPCLRLLTTQIQRLPEALRPHAIELPFLSDLPKGKKVVRQALKAVRAAIEQGCSLAIVVRFGPGRRDPREALRQRKLLFRFLRKLGLPIVPVRLAVRGSALVERGLRAASRGIRTTRVAMRIGRAIPADQLAAFERTRDFRRYLQARIFALGMELDLKPLLQLPRPRSEQPEPIAPPEDPEAIAREIEALRYANLLVSQGPYDVFFAEAHEIPVALREIGRLRELTFREVGEGTGKARDLDEYDLYYLQLIIWDREARRIVGGYRMGPGDRIFAEHGAGGFYISSLFKVKPGFWPIMQQAVELGRSYVVPDYQRKPLPLFLLWKGILYYLLRHPQYRYLYGPVSISKHFSHLSRSLIVAFIRKYFFNEELAQYLEPRKPFRVETDKVDLD
;
A
#
# COMPACT_ATOMS: atom_id res chain seq x y z
N MET A 1 -12.54 -31.89 22.04
CA MET A 1 -11.38 -32.25 21.20
C MET A 1 -10.74 -30.97 20.73
N GLN A 2 -9.44 -30.80 20.99
CA GLN A 2 -8.73 -29.52 21.00
C GLN A 2 -8.33 -29.10 19.58
N GLY A 3 -8.37 -27.79 19.29
CA GLY A 3 -8.10 -27.17 18.00
C GLY A 3 -6.66 -27.36 17.53
N THR A 4 -6.34 -28.56 17.06
CA THR A 4 -5.04 -28.90 16.49
C THR A 4 -4.87 -28.22 15.12
N PRO A 5 -3.64 -27.98 14.65
CA PRO A 5 -3.34 -27.49 13.30
C PRO A 5 -4.02 -28.31 12.19
N SER A 6 -4.25 -29.61 12.45
CA SER A 6 -5.06 -30.51 11.61
C SER A 6 -6.51 -30.04 11.41
N GLU A 7 -7.15 -29.43 12.41
CA GLU A 7 -8.52 -28.90 12.30
C GLU A 7 -8.57 -27.59 11.50
N ALA A 8 -7.57 -26.71 11.68
CA ALA A 8 -7.44 -25.48 10.89
C ALA A 8 -7.23 -25.80 9.40
N ALA A 9 -6.38 -26.78 9.09
CA ALA A 9 -6.17 -27.27 7.72
C ALA A 9 -7.46 -27.83 7.10
N ARG A 10 -8.23 -28.63 7.86
CA ARG A 10 -9.56 -29.13 7.41
C ARG A 10 -10.54 -27.99 7.12
N LEU A 11 -10.59 -26.97 7.97
CA LEU A 11 -11.46 -25.80 7.77
C LEU A 11 -11.04 -24.94 6.57
N LEU A 12 -9.75 -24.83 6.29
CA LEU A 12 -9.24 -24.17 5.08
C LEU A 12 -9.62 -24.97 3.83
N ALA A 13 -9.44 -26.30 3.86
CA ALA A 13 -9.81 -27.19 2.77
C ALA A 13 -11.32 -27.18 2.48
N SER A 14 -12.19 -27.21 3.50
CA SER A 14 -13.64 -27.14 3.31
C SER A 14 -14.11 -25.81 2.71
N ARG A 15 -13.32 -24.74 2.90
CA ARG A 15 -13.53 -23.42 2.29
C ARG A 15 -12.82 -23.25 0.94
N ARG A 16 -12.18 -24.31 0.43
CA ARG A 16 -11.37 -24.30 -0.81
C ARG A 16 -10.28 -23.22 -0.78
N VAL A 17 -9.61 -23.05 0.35
CA VAL A 17 -8.48 -22.11 0.50
C VAL A 17 -7.17 -22.87 0.47
N GLU A 18 -6.30 -22.51 -0.46
CA GLU A 18 -4.96 -23.08 -0.61
C GLU A 18 -3.91 -22.06 -0.15
N LEU A 19 -3.14 -22.41 0.87
CA LEU A 19 -2.02 -21.58 1.34
C LEU A 19 -0.77 -21.88 0.51
N GLN A 20 -0.19 -20.84 -0.09
CA GLN A 20 1.13 -20.88 -0.71
C GLN A 20 2.15 -20.23 0.23
N LEU A 21 2.97 -21.06 0.87
CA LEU A 21 4.03 -20.62 1.79
C LEU A 21 5.35 -21.31 1.42
N SER A 22 6.41 -20.51 1.24
CA SER A 22 7.73 -21.06 0.90
C SER A 22 8.49 -21.58 2.13
N GLU A 23 9.36 -22.56 1.94
CA GLU A 23 10.25 -23.04 3.02
C GLU A 23 11.18 -21.95 3.57
N GLN A 24 11.59 -21.00 2.72
CA GLN A 24 12.37 -19.84 3.15
C GLN A 24 11.58 -18.93 4.08
N ASP A 25 10.29 -18.70 3.81
CA ASP A 25 9.41 -17.94 4.67
C ASP A 25 9.17 -18.68 6.01
N ARG A 26 8.98 -20.01 5.98
CA ARG A 26 8.87 -20.84 7.19
C ARG A 26 10.10 -20.73 8.09
N LYS A 27 11.31 -20.69 7.51
CA LYS A 27 12.57 -20.54 8.26
C LYS A 27 12.73 -19.19 8.96
N ARG A 28 11.97 -18.16 8.57
CA ARG A 28 12.03 -16.81 9.19
C ARG A 28 11.20 -16.68 10.47
N ILE A 29 10.38 -17.68 10.79
CA ILE A 29 9.63 -17.73 12.05
C ILE A 29 10.63 -17.90 13.19
N PRO A 30 10.68 -16.99 14.18
CA PRO A 30 11.58 -17.13 15.33
C PRO A 30 11.36 -18.46 16.07
N ALA A 31 12.45 -19.15 16.37
CA ALA A 31 12.41 -20.43 17.09
C ALA A 31 12.29 -20.25 18.61
N GLN A 32 12.73 -19.11 19.14
CA GLN A 32 12.76 -18.83 20.58
C GLN A 32 12.25 -17.42 20.87
N GLY A 33 11.70 -17.25 22.07
CA GLY A 33 11.22 -15.99 22.60
C GLY A 33 9.83 -15.58 22.07
N PRO A 34 9.05 -14.84 22.86
CA PRO A 34 7.75 -14.34 22.44
C PRO A 34 7.90 -13.24 21.38
N PHE A 35 7.07 -13.30 20.35
CA PHE A 35 6.97 -12.26 19.32
C PHE A 35 5.51 -11.97 18.98
N VAL A 36 5.29 -10.90 18.23
CA VAL A 36 3.98 -10.52 17.72
C VAL A 36 3.94 -10.65 16.21
N VAL A 37 3.12 -11.55 15.69
CA VAL A 37 2.79 -11.63 14.26
C VAL A 37 1.80 -10.52 13.92
N VAL A 38 2.14 -9.69 12.94
CA VAL A 38 1.23 -8.65 12.42
C VAL A 38 1.03 -8.87 10.93
N ALA A 39 -0.20 -9.21 10.55
CA ALA A 39 -0.58 -9.51 9.17
C ALA A 39 -1.58 -8.51 8.59
N ASN A 40 -1.50 -8.17 7.30
CA ASN A 40 -2.58 -7.42 6.63
C ASN A 40 -3.83 -8.28 6.49
N ARG A 41 -5.00 -7.65 6.62
CA ARG A 41 -6.30 -8.31 6.40
C ARG A 41 -6.58 -8.49 4.90
N GLN A 42 -7.02 -9.68 4.50
CA GLN A 42 -7.50 -10.00 3.16
C GLN A 42 -8.89 -10.64 3.23
N LEU A 43 -9.00 -11.79 3.89
CA LEU A 43 -10.20 -12.62 4.01
C LEU A 43 -10.66 -12.70 5.48
N PRO A 44 -11.66 -11.90 5.92
CA PRO A 44 -12.11 -11.91 7.31
C PRO A 44 -12.52 -13.32 7.80
N GLY A 45 -11.94 -13.77 8.92
CA GLY A 45 -12.22 -15.08 9.52
C GLY A 45 -11.52 -16.27 8.83
N ILE A 46 -10.77 -16.02 7.75
CA ILE A 46 -9.86 -16.98 7.11
C ILE A 46 -8.40 -16.56 7.40
N ASP A 47 -8.11 -15.27 7.40
CA ASP A 47 -6.77 -14.75 7.72
C ASP A 47 -6.25 -15.29 9.06
N GLU A 48 -7.10 -15.33 10.09
CA GLU A 48 -6.75 -15.87 11.40
C GLU A 48 -6.50 -17.39 11.39
N LEU A 49 -7.22 -18.14 10.53
CA LEU A 49 -6.97 -19.58 10.33
C LEU A 49 -5.62 -19.82 9.65
N LEU A 50 -5.27 -19.00 8.66
CA LEU A 50 -3.97 -19.08 7.99
C LEU A 50 -2.82 -18.79 8.96
N LEU A 51 -2.97 -17.77 9.83
CA LEU A 51 -1.98 -17.51 10.86
C LEU A 51 -1.90 -18.65 11.89
N TRP A 52 -3.02 -19.25 12.27
CA TRP A 52 -3.02 -20.38 13.19
C TRP A 52 -2.30 -21.60 12.59
N GLU A 53 -2.70 -22.01 11.39
CA GLU A 53 -2.10 -23.15 10.67
C GLU A 53 -0.59 -22.98 10.51
N THR A 54 -0.12 -21.77 10.21
CA THR A 54 1.30 -21.55 9.93
C THR A 54 2.17 -21.44 11.18
N PHE A 55 1.64 -20.87 12.27
CA PHE A 55 2.45 -20.54 13.45
C PHE A 55 2.24 -21.48 14.63
N ALA A 56 1.08 -22.12 14.79
CA ALA A 56 0.75 -22.90 15.97
C ALA A 56 1.67 -24.12 16.18
N ASP A 57 2.12 -24.77 15.10
CA ASP A 57 3.05 -25.91 15.17
C ASP A 57 4.38 -25.54 15.85
N ARG A 58 4.91 -24.35 15.55
CA ARG A 58 6.19 -23.86 16.10
C ARG A 58 6.00 -23.04 17.37
N GLN A 59 4.78 -22.60 17.67
CA GLN A 59 4.43 -21.76 18.79
C GLN A 59 3.18 -22.33 19.49
N PRO A 60 3.34 -23.39 20.30
CA PRO A 60 2.19 -24.09 20.91
C PRO A 60 1.33 -23.19 21.81
N CYS A 61 1.91 -22.13 22.37
CA CYS A 61 1.19 -21.16 23.19
C CYS A 61 0.61 -19.96 22.40
N LEU A 62 0.64 -19.97 21.07
CA LEU A 62 0.17 -18.84 20.25
C LEU A 62 -1.23 -18.34 20.68
N ARG A 63 -1.39 -17.02 20.83
CA ARG A 63 -2.69 -16.38 21.09
C ARG A 63 -3.10 -15.45 19.95
N LEU A 64 -4.30 -15.66 19.42
CA LEU A 64 -4.90 -14.82 18.38
C LEU A 64 -5.56 -13.59 19.01
N LEU A 65 -5.11 -12.39 18.67
CA LEU A 65 -5.75 -11.15 19.08
C LEU A 65 -6.82 -10.75 18.07
N THR A 66 -8.07 -10.59 18.51
CA THR A 66 -9.20 -10.29 17.64
C THR A 66 -10.13 -9.21 18.22
N THR A 67 -10.84 -8.49 17.36
CA THR A 67 -11.86 -7.53 17.79
C THR A 67 -13.23 -8.17 18.03
N GLN A 68 -13.46 -9.36 17.45
CA GLN A 68 -14.75 -10.06 17.51
C GLN A 68 -14.51 -11.56 17.52
N ILE A 69 -14.43 -12.13 18.72
CA ILE A 69 -14.08 -13.55 18.92
C ILE A 69 -15.12 -14.50 18.30
N GLN A 70 -16.39 -14.06 18.19
CA GLN A 70 -17.46 -14.86 17.60
C GLN A 70 -17.35 -15.06 16.09
N ARG A 71 -16.58 -14.21 15.40
CA ARG A 71 -16.29 -14.40 13.97
C ARG A 71 -15.22 -15.47 13.72
N LEU A 72 -14.49 -15.86 14.76
CA LEU A 72 -13.53 -16.95 14.63
C LEU A 72 -14.25 -18.29 14.57
N PRO A 73 -13.73 -19.25 13.80
CA PRO A 73 -14.13 -20.65 13.90
C PRO A 73 -14.08 -21.13 15.34
N GLU A 74 -15.00 -22.01 15.72
CA GLU A 74 -15.18 -22.45 17.11
C GLU A 74 -13.89 -23.05 17.69
N ALA A 75 -13.17 -23.83 16.88
CA ALA A 75 -11.88 -24.43 17.23
C ALA A 75 -10.81 -23.41 17.68
N LEU A 76 -10.85 -22.17 17.15
CA LEU A 76 -9.86 -21.14 17.45
C LEU A 76 -10.26 -20.24 18.63
N ARG A 77 -11.54 -20.21 19.03
CA ARG A 77 -12.01 -19.33 20.11
C ARG A 77 -11.26 -19.52 21.43
N PRO A 78 -10.92 -20.75 21.88
CA PRO A 78 -10.13 -20.96 23.11
C PRO A 78 -8.71 -20.40 23.05
N HIS A 79 -8.18 -20.18 21.85
CA HIS A 79 -6.83 -19.68 21.62
C HIS A 79 -6.82 -18.17 21.30
N ALA A 80 -7.96 -17.50 21.41
CA ALA A 80 -8.09 -16.10 21.07
C ALA A 80 -8.31 -15.21 22.30
N ILE A 81 -7.77 -13.99 22.24
CA ILE A 81 -8.00 -12.92 23.21
C ILE A 81 -8.73 -11.80 22.49
N GLU A 82 -9.93 -11.46 22.97
CA GLU A 82 -10.69 -10.34 22.43
C GLU A 82 -10.11 -8.99 22.91
N LEU A 83 -9.95 -8.04 22.00
CA LEU A 83 -9.47 -6.68 22.26
C LEU A 83 -10.64 -5.69 22.21
N PRO A 84 -11.34 -5.47 23.34
CA PRO A 84 -12.59 -4.69 23.39
C PRO A 84 -12.39 -3.19 23.14
N PHE A 85 -11.18 -2.66 23.30
CA PHE A 85 -10.88 -1.26 22.96
C PHE A 85 -10.77 -1.01 21.45
N LEU A 86 -10.87 -2.07 20.64
CA LEU A 86 -10.92 -2.05 19.18
C LEU A 86 -12.30 -2.45 18.65
N SER A 87 -13.28 -2.72 19.53
CA SER A 87 -14.66 -3.02 19.13
C SER A 87 -15.49 -1.74 19.04
N ASP A 88 -16.45 -1.75 18.12
CA ASP A 88 -17.42 -0.64 17.90
C ASP A 88 -18.44 -0.56 19.06
N LEU A 89 -18.59 -1.65 19.83
CA LEU A 89 -19.49 -1.70 20.99
C LEU A 89 -18.79 -1.10 22.23
N PRO A 90 -19.45 -0.17 22.95
CA PRO A 90 -18.91 0.38 24.18
C PRO A 90 -18.79 -0.72 25.24
N LYS A 91 -17.56 -1.19 25.49
CA LYS A 91 -17.27 -2.11 26.59
C LYS A 91 -16.71 -1.35 27.78
N GLY A 92 -17.17 -1.70 28.99
CA GLY A 92 -16.75 -1.02 30.22
C GLY A 92 -15.24 -1.10 30.49
N LYS A 93 -14.69 -0.12 31.20
CA LYS A 93 -13.25 -0.05 31.55
C LYS A 93 -12.71 -1.33 32.20
N LYS A 94 -13.55 -2.06 32.97
CA LYS A 94 -13.20 -3.34 33.58
C LYS A 94 -12.86 -4.42 32.54
N VAL A 95 -13.66 -4.54 31.48
CA VAL A 95 -13.47 -5.52 30.40
C VAL A 95 -12.17 -5.24 29.64
N VAL A 96 -11.88 -3.96 29.37
CA VAL A 96 -10.62 -3.55 28.74
C VAL A 96 -9.42 -3.93 29.60
N ARG A 97 -9.48 -3.69 30.92
CA ARG A 97 -8.39 -4.09 31.84
C ARG A 97 -8.19 -5.60 31.88
N GLN A 98 -9.27 -6.38 31.90
CA GLN A 98 -9.20 -7.83 31.90
C GLN A 98 -8.54 -8.37 30.63
N ALA A 99 -8.90 -7.85 29.46
CA ALA A 99 -8.26 -8.22 28.19
C ALA A 99 -6.75 -7.90 28.19
N LEU A 100 -6.37 -6.71 28.67
CA LEU A 100 -4.95 -6.34 28.78
C LEU A 100 -4.19 -7.22 29.79
N LYS A 101 -4.85 -7.65 30.88
CA LYS A 101 -4.27 -8.61 31.84
C LYS A 101 -4.05 -9.98 31.20
N ALA A 102 -5.01 -10.46 30.41
CA ALA A 102 -4.88 -11.72 29.67
C ALA A 102 -3.72 -11.69 28.66
N VAL A 103 -3.56 -10.58 27.93
CA VAL A 103 -2.41 -10.38 27.03
C VAL A 103 -1.10 -10.43 27.80
N ARG A 104 -0.99 -9.72 28.93
CA ARG A 104 0.23 -9.73 29.76
C ARG A 104 0.56 -11.13 30.29
N ALA A 105 -0.43 -11.83 30.82
CA ALA A 105 -0.25 -13.19 31.31
C ALA A 105 0.24 -14.14 30.20
N ALA A 106 -0.27 -14.00 28.98
CA ALA A 106 0.23 -14.77 27.84
C ALA A 106 1.69 -14.45 27.54
N ILE A 107 2.09 -13.18 27.54
CA ILE A 107 3.48 -12.77 27.29
C ILE A 107 4.41 -13.29 28.40
N GLU A 108 4.00 -13.21 29.67
CA GLU A 108 4.75 -13.73 30.82
C GLU A 108 4.93 -15.26 30.75
N GLN A 109 3.98 -15.98 30.15
CA GLN A 109 4.09 -17.41 29.87
C GLN A 109 4.97 -17.73 28.64
N GLY A 110 5.59 -16.72 28.02
CA GLY A 110 6.42 -16.89 26.81
C GLY A 110 5.61 -17.08 25.53
N CYS A 111 4.31 -16.79 25.54
CA CYS A 111 3.42 -17.03 24.43
C CYS A 111 3.53 -15.94 23.37
N SER A 112 3.67 -16.34 22.11
CA SER A 112 3.59 -15.43 20.97
C SER A 112 2.15 -14.98 20.71
N LEU A 113 2.00 -13.79 20.14
CA LEU A 113 0.71 -13.19 19.81
C LEU A 113 0.58 -13.06 18.29
N ALA A 114 -0.62 -13.18 17.75
CA ALA A 114 -0.87 -12.95 16.33
C ALA A 114 -2.10 -12.06 16.12
N ILE A 115 -1.98 -11.06 15.24
CA ILE A 115 -3.07 -10.14 14.95
C ILE A 115 -3.18 -9.84 13.46
N VAL A 116 -4.41 -9.90 12.95
CA VAL A 116 -4.75 -9.47 11.59
C VAL A 116 -5.22 -8.01 11.65
N VAL A 117 -4.51 -7.12 10.97
CA VAL A 117 -4.74 -5.69 11.01
C VAL A 117 -5.29 -5.16 9.68
N ARG A 118 -6.23 -4.22 9.76
CA ARG A 118 -6.63 -3.39 8.63
C ARG A 118 -5.96 -2.03 8.77
N PHE A 119 -5.17 -1.64 7.78
CA PHE A 119 -4.40 -0.40 7.85
C PHE A 119 -5.21 0.84 7.44
N GLY A 120 -6.36 0.69 6.79
CA GLY A 120 -7.32 1.74 6.45
C GLY A 120 -8.65 1.61 7.22
N PRO A 121 -9.62 2.51 7.03
CA PRO A 121 -10.88 2.50 7.75
C PRO A 121 -11.87 1.43 7.25
N GLY A 122 -11.69 0.90 6.02
CA GLY A 122 -12.69 0.05 5.36
C GLY A 122 -14.02 0.77 5.14
N ARG A 123 -15.14 0.04 5.17
CA ARG A 123 -16.52 0.57 5.03
C ARG A 123 -17.11 1.20 6.30
N ARG A 124 -16.30 1.46 7.34
CA ARG A 124 -16.76 2.02 8.63
C ARG A 124 -16.72 3.55 8.61
N ASP A 125 -17.34 4.19 9.62
CA ASP A 125 -17.09 5.61 9.90
C ASP A 125 -15.57 5.86 9.95
N PRO A 126 -15.04 6.65 9.00
CA PRO A 126 -13.60 6.88 8.91
C PRO A 126 -13.00 7.49 10.18
N ARG A 127 -13.77 8.26 10.96
CA ARG A 127 -13.30 8.88 12.21
C ARG A 127 -13.08 7.85 13.30
N GLU A 128 -14.06 6.98 13.53
CA GLU A 128 -13.97 5.93 14.53
C GLU A 128 -12.87 4.92 14.17
N ALA A 129 -12.81 4.51 12.91
CA ALA A 129 -11.79 3.58 12.45
C ALA A 129 -10.36 4.17 12.59
N LEU A 130 -10.19 5.48 12.40
CA LEU A 130 -8.93 6.17 12.66
C LEU A 130 -8.56 6.14 14.15
N ARG A 131 -9.53 6.34 15.05
CA ARG A 131 -9.32 6.26 16.51
C ARG A 131 -8.91 4.85 16.93
N GLN A 132 -9.64 3.82 16.50
CA GLN A 132 -9.34 2.42 16.81
C GLN A 132 -7.93 2.04 16.31
N ARG A 133 -7.54 2.47 15.10
CA ARG A 133 -6.17 2.26 14.59
C ARG A 133 -5.11 2.92 15.45
N LYS A 134 -5.30 4.19 15.85
CA LYS A 134 -4.35 4.87 16.75
C LYS A 134 -4.16 4.10 18.06
N LEU A 135 -5.25 3.55 18.62
CA LEU A 135 -5.20 2.73 19.82
C LEU A 135 -4.44 1.42 19.59
N LEU A 136 -4.71 0.72 18.48
CA LEU A 136 -4.05 -0.54 18.12
C LEU A 136 -2.53 -0.38 17.99
N PHE A 137 -2.05 0.55 17.16
CA PHE A 137 -0.61 0.70 16.95
C PHE A 137 0.11 1.24 18.19
N ARG A 138 -0.59 2.03 19.03
CA ARG A 138 -0.07 2.42 20.35
C ARG A 138 0.03 1.21 21.29
N PHE A 139 -0.94 0.30 21.25
CA PHE A 139 -0.92 -0.94 22.01
C PHE A 139 0.23 -1.84 21.56
N LEU A 140 0.37 -2.11 20.25
CA LEU A 140 1.45 -2.93 19.71
C LEU A 140 2.84 -2.39 20.08
N ARG A 141 3.06 -1.07 19.96
CA ARG A 141 4.32 -0.44 20.36
C ARG A 141 4.62 -0.61 21.85
N LYS A 142 3.59 -0.59 22.70
CA LYS A 142 3.73 -0.76 24.16
C LYS A 142 3.98 -2.21 24.60
N LEU A 143 3.82 -3.19 23.70
CA LEU A 143 4.13 -4.59 24.04
C LEU A 143 5.63 -4.81 24.22
N GLY A 144 6.48 -4.02 23.57
CA GLY A 144 7.93 -4.15 23.69
C GLY A 144 8.49 -5.47 23.17
N LEU A 145 7.73 -6.18 22.31
CA LEU A 145 8.13 -7.45 21.72
C LEU A 145 8.58 -7.28 20.26
N PRO A 146 9.46 -8.16 19.76
CA PRO A 146 9.77 -8.23 18.34
C PRO A 146 8.50 -8.44 17.50
N ILE A 147 8.42 -7.80 16.33
CA ILE A 147 7.28 -7.95 15.41
C ILE A 147 7.69 -8.75 14.19
N VAL A 148 6.98 -9.83 13.89
CA VAL A 148 7.11 -10.59 12.64
C VAL A 148 6.07 -10.06 11.64
N PRO A 149 6.48 -9.31 10.60
CA PRO A 149 5.56 -8.83 9.59
C PRO A 149 5.16 -9.97 8.64
N VAL A 150 3.86 -10.08 8.35
CA VAL A 150 3.32 -11.08 7.43
C VAL A 150 2.46 -10.41 6.37
N ARG A 151 2.69 -10.76 5.10
CA ARG A 151 1.85 -10.34 3.98
C ARG A 151 1.01 -11.50 3.50
N LEU A 152 -0.30 -11.33 3.51
CA LEU A 152 -1.28 -12.16 2.84
C LEU A 152 -1.65 -11.49 1.51
N ALA A 153 -1.61 -12.23 0.42
CA ALA A 153 -2.02 -11.79 -0.91
C ALA A 153 -2.87 -12.86 -1.60
N VAL A 154 -4.05 -12.49 -2.07
CA VAL A 154 -4.94 -13.41 -2.79
C VAL A 154 -4.59 -13.36 -4.29
N ARG A 155 -4.27 -14.51 -4.90
CA ARG A 155 -3.96 -14.60 -6.33
C ARG A 155 -5.23 -14.94 -7.13
N GLY A 156 -5.64 -14.06 -8.04
CA GLY A 156 -6.77 -14.23 -8.96
C GLY A 156 -7.40 -12.90 -9.40
N SER A 157 -7.68 -12.73 -10.70
CA SER A 157 -8.00 -11.46 -11.34
C SER A 157 -9.41 -10.89 -11.11
N ALA A 158 -9.48 -9.56 -11.17
CA ALA A 158 -10.57 -8.66 -11.58
C ALA A 158 -11.87 -8.56 -10.75
N LEU A 159 -12.17 -9.47 -9.84
CA LEU A 159 -13.41 -9.42 -9.04
C LEU A 159 -13.14 -9.64 -7.54
N VAL A 160 -12.03 -9.12 -7.02
CA VAL A 160 -11.54 -9.39 -5.65
C VAL A 160 -12.66 -9.30 -4.61
N GLU A 161 -13.54 -8.28 -4.63
CA GLU A 161 -14.65 -8.17 -3.67
C GLU A 161 -15.78 -9.21 -3.85
N ARG A 162 -16.12 -9.60 -5.10
CA ARG A 162 -17.12 -10.66 -5.39
C ARG A 162 -16.52 -12.06 -5.17
N GLY A 163 -15.24 -12.25 -5.50
CA GLY A 163 -14.44 -13.43 -5.26
C GLY A 163 -14.20 -13.69 -3.78
N LEU A 164 -13.91 -12.65 -2.98
CA LEU A 164 -13.83 -12.68 -1.51
C LEU A 164 -15.13 -13.21 -0.88
N ARG A 165 -16.29 -12.73 -1.38
CA ARG A 165 -17.61 -13.23 -0.95
C ARG A 165 -17.90 -14.65 -1.44
N ALA A 166 -17.46 -15.01 -2.64
CA ALA A 166 -17.60 -16.35 -3.19
C ALA A 166 -16.68 -17.39 -2.51
N ALA A 167 -15.48 -16.97 -2.09
CA ALA A 167 -14.52 -17.74 -1.31
C ALA A 167 -15.05 -18.03 0.10
N SER A 168 -15.65 -17.03 0.76
CA SER A 168 -16.38 -17.27 2.01
C SER A 168 -17.58 -18.22 1.87
N ARG A 169 -18.02 -18.48 0.63
CA ARG A 169 -19.09 -19.43 0.28
C ARG A 169 -18.57 -20.75 -0.34
N GLY A 170 -17.25 -20.95 -0.42
CA GLY A 170 -16.65 -22.19 -0.95
C GLY A 170 -16.87 -22.44 -2.45
N ILE A 171 -17.20 -21.42 -3.24
CA ILE A 171 -17.60 -21.59 -4.65
C ILE A 171 -16.38 -21.81 -5.56
N ARG A 172 -15.25 -21.15 -5.26
CA ARG A 172 -14.00 -21.24 -6.04
C ARG A 172 -12.79 -21.41 -5.15
N THR A 173 -11.82 -22.19 -5.62
CA THR A 173 -10.53 -22.33 -4.95
C THR A 173 -9.81 -20.99 -4.91
N THR A 174 -9.45 -20.56 -3.71
CA THR A 174 -8.79 -19.29 -3.46
C THR A 174 -7.37 -19.55 -2.99
N ARG A 175 -6.40 -19.16 -3.81
CA ARG A 175 -4.98 -19.29 -3.46
C ARG A 175 -4.51 -18.05 -2.73
N VAL A 176 -4.00 -18.23 -1.52
CA VAL A 176 -3.45 -17.16 -0.69
C VAL A 176 -1.95 -17.35 -0.56
N ALA A 177 -1.18 -16.42 -1.13
CA ALA A 177 0.26 -16.37 -0.92
C ALA A 177 0.56 -15.69 0.42
N MET A 178 1.31 -16.36 1.28
CA MET A 178 1.82 -15.81 2.52
C MET A 178 3.33 -15.56 2.41
N ARG A 179 3.75 -14.34 2.74
CA ARG A 179 5.17 -13.98 2.88
C ARG A 179 5.46 -13.59 4.32
N ILE A 180 6.54 -14.13 4.88
CA ILE A 180 6.95 -13.89 6.26
C ILE A 180 8.26 -13.12 6.23
N GLY A 181 8.28 -11.94 6.85
CA GLY A 181 9.49 -11.15 7.00
C GLY A 181 10.33 -11.57 8.20
N ARG A 182 11.59 -11.11 8.25
CA ARG A 182 12.42 -11.25 9.46
C ARG A 182 11.78 -10.47 10.61
N ALA A 183 11.87 -11.02 11.81
CA ALA A 183 11.44 -10.35 13.03
C ALA A 183 12.14 -8.99 13.15
N ILE A 184 11.35 -7.96 13.42
CA ILE A 184 11.83 -6.60 13.66
C ILE A 184 12.12 -6.51 15.16
N PRO A 185 13.39 -6.28 15.56
CA PRO A 185 13.79 -6.20 16.96
C PRO A 185 13.05 -5.11 17.76
N ALA A 186 12.79 -5.36 19.04
CA ALA A 186 12.00 -4.47 19.89
C ALA A 186 12.65 -3.10 20.12
N ASP A 187 13.97 -3.05 20.19
CA ASP A 187 14.80 -1.84 20.26
C ASP A 187 14.62 -0.96 19.02
N GLN A 188 14.64 -1.56 17.82
CA GLN A 188 14.36 -0.82 16.58
C GLN A 188 12.94 -0.24 16.58
N LEU A 189 11.96 -0.98 17.11
CA LEU A 189 10.58 -0.51 17.22
C LEU A 189 10.40 0.57 18.29
N ALA A 190 11.20 0.55 19.36
CA ALA A 190 11.18 1.53 20.42
C ALA A 190 11.71 2.90 19.96
N ALA A 191 12.59 2.94 18.95
CA ALA A 191 13.15 4.17 18.38
C ALA A 191 12.09 5.10 17.73
N PHE A 192 10.89 4.59 17.44
CA PHE A 192 9.81 5.41 16.86
C PHE A 192 9.08 6.26 17.92
N GLU A 193 9.39 7.56 17.97
CA GLU A 193 8.70 8.53 18.84
C GLU A 193 7.21 8.65 18.54
N ARG A 194 6.85 8.72 17.25
CA ARG A 194 5.47 8.94 16.79
C ARG A 194 4.82 7.65 16.33
N THR A 195 3.66 7.30 16.91
CA THR A 195 2.86 6.12 16.54
C THR A 195 2.51 6.09 15.05
N ARG A 196 2.35 7.26 14.41
CA ARG A 196 2.08 7.36 12.98
C ARG A 196 3.23 6.79 12.14
N ASP A 197 4.47 7.07 12.53
CA ASP A 197 5.65 6.72 11.77
C ASP A 197 5.98 5.23 11.98
N PHE A 198 5.85 4.74 13.21
CA PHE A 198 5.83 3.29 13.53
C PHE A 198 4.82 2.53 12.67
N ARG A 199 3.58 3.03 12.56
CA ARG A 199 2.54 2.41 11.73
C ARG A 199 2.94 2.38 10.25
N ARG A 200 3.40 3.52 9.70
CA ARG A 200 3.82 3.61 8.29
C ARG A 200 4.96 2.66 7.99
N TYR A 201 5.95 2.59 8.88
CA TYR A 201 7.05 1.65 8.78
C TYR A 201 6.57 0.20 8.75
N LEU A 202 5.77 -0.23 9.73
CA LEU A 202 5.29 -1.60 9.79
C LEU A 202 4.40 -1.94 8.58
N GLN A 203 3.56 -1.00 8.15
CA GLN A 203 2.76 -1.13 6.94
C GLN A 203 3.65 -1.34 5.71
N ALA A 204 4.59 -0.43 5.45
CA ALA A 204 5.50 -0.53 4.31
C ALA A 204 6.31 -1.83 4.33
N ARG A 205 6.80 -2.25 5.52
CA ARG A 205 7.52 -3.52 5.69
C ARG A 205 6.66 -4.72 5.30
N ILE A 206 5.40 -4.76 5.69
CA ILE A 206 4.47 -5.84 5.32
C ILE A 206 4.19 -5.82 3.82
N PHE A 207 3.82 -4.67 3.26
CA PHE A 207 3.46 -4.59 1.85
C PHE A 207 4.65 -4.75 0.90
N ALA A 208 5.89 -4.51 1.36
CA ALA A 208 7.09 -4.82 0.58
C ALA A 208 7.47 -6.31 0.58
N LEU A 209 6.88 -7.16 1.43
CA LEU A 209 7.21 -8.58 1.44
C LEU A 209 6.82 -9.25 0.13
N GLY A 210 7.74 -10.05 -0.40
CA GLY A 210 7.59 -10.70 -1.71
C GLY A 210 7.87 -9.80 -2.90
N MET A 211 8.39 -8.59 -2.66
CA MET A 211 8.80 -7.66 -3.72
C MET A 211 10.32 -7.50 -3.68
N GLU A 212 10.98 -7.72 -4.82
CA GLU A 212 12.40 -7.41 -4.99
C GLU A 212 12.59 -5.94 -5.34
N LEU A 213 12.15 -5.07 -4.44
CA LEU A 213 12.40 -3.64 -4.55
C LEU A 213 13.46 -3.25 -3.54
N ASP A 214 14.52 -2.60 -4.02
CA ASP A 214 15.55 -1.98 -3.18
C ASP A 214 15.01 -0.69 -2.55
N LEU A 215 13.95 -0.83 -1.75
CA LEU A 215 13.44 0.24 -0.92
C LEU A 215 14.36 0.35 0.29
N LYS A 216 15.42 1.16 0.16
CA LYS A 216 16.20 1.65 1.31
C LYS A 216 15.21 2.01 2.44
N PRO A 217 15.45 1.63 3.71
CA PRO A 217 14.50 1.84 4.81
C PRO A 217 13.93 3.25 4.78
N LEU A 218 12.61 3.36 4.64
CA LEU A 218 11.87 4.62 4.41
C LEU A 218 12.00 5.66 5.53
N LEU A 219 12.69 5.31 6.61
CA LEU A 219 13.08 6.19 7.70
C LEU A 219 14.61 6.18 7.84
N GLN A 220 15.32 6.61 6.80
CA GLN A 220 16.57 7.30 7.08
C GLN A 220 16.16 8.62 7.75
N LEU A 221 16.65 8.85 8.97
CA LEU A 221 16.84 10.21 9.49
C LEU A 221 17.34 11.08 8.33
N PRO A 222 16.88 12.33 8.16
CA PRO A 222 17.29 13.16 7.05
C PRO A 222 18.81 13.23 7.02
N ARG A 223 19.44 12.41 6.18
CA ARG A 223 20.85 12.55 5.88
C ARG A 223 20.94 13.85 5.10
N PRO A 224 21.96 14.69 5.36
CA PRO A 224 22.24 15.79 4.45
C PRO A 224 22.26 15.21 3.04
N ARG A 225 21.47 15.79 2.13
CA ARG A 225 21.51 15.42 0.71
C ARG A 225 22.98 15.43 0.32
N SER A 226 23.52 14.31 -0.15
CA SER A 226 24.79 14.37 -0.85
C SER A 226 24.61 15.37 -1.98
N GLU A 227 25.51 16.34 -2.09
CA GLU A 227 25.42 17.38 -3.13
C GLU A 227 25.47 16.78 -4.55
N GLN A 228 26.02 15.57 -4.67
CA GLN A 228 26.07 14.83 -5.93
C GLN A 228 24.95 13.78 -6.02
N PRO A 229 24.21 13.75 -7.15
CA PRO A 229 23.19 12.73 -7.40
C PRO A 229 23.83 11.36 -7.63
N GLU A 230 23.19 10.30 -7.13
CA GLU A 230 23.58 8.92 -7.42
C GLU A 230 23.51 8.67 -8.95
N PRO A 231 24.41 7.84 -9.51
CA PRO A 231 24.30 7.43 -10.91
C PRO A 231 22.96 6.73 -11.14
N ILE A 232 22.34 6.99 -12.29
CA ILE A 232 21.12 6.29 -12.70
C ILE A 232 21.42 4.80 -12.75
N ALA A 233 20.50 3.97 -12.25
CA ALA A 233 20.67 2.53 -12.26
C ALA A 233 20.91 1.99 -13.69
N PRO A 234 21.63 0.87 -13.84
CA PRO A 234 21.71 0.20 -15.14
C PRO A 234 20.33 -0.31 -15.57
N PRO A 235 20.08 -0.47 -16.88
CA PRO A 235 18.83 -1.06 -17.39
C PRO A 235 18.64 -2.48 -16.86
N GLU A 236 17.39 -2.84 -16.58
CA GLU A 236 17.02 -4.22 -16.24
C GLU A 236 17.01 -5.11 -17.51
N ASP A 237 16.99 -6.43 -17.33
CA ASP A 237 16.95 -7.40 -18.44
C ASP A 237 15.68 -7.22 -19.30
N PRO A 238 15.81 -6.86 -20.60
CA PRO A 238 14.68 -6.67 -21.49
C PRO A 238 13.78 -7.90 -21.64
N GLU A 239 14.35 -9.11 -21.59
CA GLU A 239 13.57 -10.35 -21.72
C GLU A 239 12.78 -10.68 -20.45
N ALA A 240 13.31 -10.34 -19.27
CA ALA A 240 12.56 -10.40 -18.03
C ALA A 240 11.39 -9.40 -18.02
N ILE A 241 11.62 -8.16 -18.45
CA ILE A 241 10.57 -7.13 -18.58
C ILE A 241 9.49 -7.60 -19.56
N ALA A 242 9.88 -8.06 -20.75
CA ALA A 242 8.93 -8.50 -21.78
C ALA A 242 8.05 -9.67 -21.29
N ARG A 243 8.63 -10.63 -20.55
CA ARG A 243 7.86 -11.73 -19.94
C ARG A 243 6.83 -11.23 -18.93
N GLU A 244 7.20 -10.29 -18.07
CA GLU A 244 6.27 -9.70 -17.10
C GLU A 244 5.14 -8.92 -17.79
N ILE A 245 5.46 -8.10 -18.80
CA ILE A 245 4.45 -7.34 -19.56
C ILE A 245 3.54 -8.27 -20.35
N GLU A 246 4.07 -9.32 -20.97
CA GLU A 246 3.25 -10.27 -21.73
C GLU A 246 2.29 -11.07 -20.83
N ALA A 247 2.70 -11.39 -19.59
CA ALA A 247 1.83 -12.02 -18.61
C ALA A 247 0.60 -11.18 -18.24
N LEU A 248 0.65 -9.85 -18.44
CA LEU A 248 -0.47 -8.94 -18.21
C LEU A 248 -1.52 -8.97 -19.33
N ARG A 249 -1.20 -9.54 -20.51
CA ARG A 249 -2.01 -9.37 -21.73
C ARG A 249 -3.47 -9.75 -21.58
N TYR A 250 -3.76 -10.85 -20.90
CA TYR A 250 -5.12 -11.36 -20.81
C TYR A 250 -6.03 -10.53 -19.89
N ALA A 251 -5.52 -10.05 -18.77
CA ALA A 251 -6.34 -9.44 -17.72
C ALA A 251 -6.21 -7.92 -17.63
N ASN A 252 -5.08 -7.37 -18.06
CA ASN A 252 -4.64 -6.02 -17.72
C ASN A 252 -4.35 -5.13 -18.93
N LEU A 253 -4.47 -5.66 -20.16
CA LEU A 253 -4.42 -4.87 -21.40
C LEU A 253 -5.64 -3.95 -21.46
N LEU A 254 -5.41 -2.64 -21.62
CA LEU A 254 -6.45 -1.62 -21.73
C LEU A 254 -6.78 -1.31 -23.19
N VAL A 255 -5.74 -1.08 -24.00
CA VAL A 255 -5.88 -0.72 -25.41
C VAL A 255 -4.61 -1.05 -26.19
N SER A 256 -4.79 -1.43 -27.45
CA SER A 256 -3.71 -1.55 -28.46
C SER A 256 -3.94 -0.53 -29.57
N GLN A 257 -2.89 0.17 -30.00
CA GLN A 257 -2.96 1.14 -31.09
C GLN A 257 -1.60 1.28 -31.78
N GLY A 258 -1.55 0.96 -33.07
CA GLY A 258 -0.27 0.85 -33.79
C GLY A 258 0.65 -0.16 -33.08
N PRO A 259 1.96 0.09 -32.95
CA PRO A 259 2.90 -0.82 -32.28
C PRO A 259 2.77 -0.81 -30.75
N TYR A 260 1.92 0.04 -30.18
CA TYR A 260 1.83 0.25 -28.74
C TYR A 260 0.70 -0.56 -28.11
N ASP A 261 0.98 -1.09 -26.93
CA ASP A 261 -0.01 -1.61 -25.98
C ASP A 261 0.00 -0.75 -24.72
N VAL A 262 -1.17 -0.57 -24.10
CA VAL A 262 -1.29 0.10 -22.81
C VAL A 262 -1.83 -0.87 -21.78
N PHE A 263 -1.09 -1.06 -20.69
CA PHE A 263 -1.45 -1.93 -19.58
C PHE A 263 -1.63 -1.14 -18.29
N PHE A 264 -2.29 -1.72 -17.31
CA PHE A 264 -2.12 -1.33 -15.90
C PHE A 264 -1.61 -2.52 -15.10
N ALA A 265 -0.77 -2.31 -14.09
CA ALA A 265 -0.24 -3.41 -13.29
C ALA A 265 -0.08 -3.04 -11.83
N GLU A 266 -0.28 -4.02 -10.94
CA GLU A 266 0.15 -3.97 -9.57
C GLU A 266 1.64 -4.31 -9.46
N ALA A 267 2.30 -3.73 -8.47
CA ALA A 267 3.74 -3.85 -8.29
C ALA A 267 4.26 -5.30 -8.11
N HIS A 268 3.41 -6.21 -7.62
CA HIS A 268 3.76 -7.61 -7.45
C HIS A 268 3.65 -8.44 -8.73
N GLU A 269 2.96 -7.93 -9.76
CA GLU A 269 2.82 -8.56 -11.08
C GLU A 269 4.04 -8.27 -11.96
N ILE A 270 4.74 -7.17 -11.67
CA ILE A 270 5.83 -6.62 -12.50
C ILE A 270 7.07 -6.18 -11.70
N PRO A 271 7.66 -7.03 -10.83
CA PRO A 271 8.78 -6.60 -9.99
C PRO A 271 10.01 -6.11 -10.77
N VAL A 272 10.34 -6.74 -11.91
CA VAL A 272 11.47 -6.31 -12.76
C VAL A 272 11.10 -5.03 -13.52
N ALA A 273 9.94 -5.01 -14.18
CA ALA A 273 9.50 -3.85 -14.95
C ALA A 273 9.26 -2.62 -14.04
N LEU A 274 8.86 -2.80 -12.78
CA LEU A 274 8.73 -1.70 -11.83
C LEU A 274 10.09 -1.05 -11.48
N ARG A 275 11.16 -1.85 -11.36
CA ARG A 275 12.52 -1.28 -11.18
C ARG A 275 12.94 -0.50 -12.42
N GLU A 276 12.60 -1.00 -13.61
CA GLU A 276 12.86 -0.32 -14.86
C GLU A 276 12.04 0.98 -14.98
N ILE A 277 10.76 0.98 -14.59
CA ILE A 277 9.93 2.20 -14.51
C ILE A 277 10.60 3.24 -13.60
N GLY A 278 11.13 2.80 -12.45
CA GLY A 278 11.88 3.67 -11.54
C GLY A 278 13.12 4.30 -12.18
N ARG A 279 13.88 3.51 -12.94
CA ARG A 279 15.05 3.97 -13.69
C ARG A 279 14.66 4.97 -14.78
N LEU A 280 13.64 4.64 -15.58
CA LEU A 280 13.15 5.47 -16.68
C LEU A 280 12.53 6.80 -16.21
N ARG A 281 11.81 6.78 -15.08
CA ARG A 281 11.34 8.00 -14.41
C ARG A 281 12.50 8.89 -14.00
N GLU A 282 13.50 8.35 -13.31
CA GLU A 282 14.65 9.14 -12.90
C GLU A 282 15.39 9.72 -14.10
N LEU A 283 15.65 8.91 -15.13
CA LEU A 283 16.24 9.35 -16.40
C LEU A 283 15.47 10.54 -16.97
N THR A 284 14.15 10.42 -17.09
CA THR A 284 13.28 11.43 -17.71
C THR A 284 13.20 12.70 -16.86
N PHE A 285 12.99 12.57 -15.54
CA PHE A 285 12.81 13.73 -14.67
C PHE A 285 14.12 14.47 -14.41
N ARG A 286 15.27 13.78 -14.40
CA ARG A 286 16.58 14.42 -14.19
C ARG A 286 16.95 15.34 -15.36
N GLU A 287 16.57 14.98 -16.59
CA GLU A 287 16.79 15.81 -17.78
C GLU A 287 16.12 17.20 -17.68
N VAL A 288 15.01 17.29 -16.95
CA VAL A 288 14.23 18.53 -16.74
C VAL A 288 14.36 19.09 -15.32
N GLY A 289 15.38 18.68 -14.58
CA GLY A 289 15.69 19.20 -13.24
C GLY A 289 14.71 18.79 -12.13
N GLU A 290 13.86 17.80 -12.37
CA GLU A 290 12.86 17.28 -11.43
C GLU A 290 13.20 15.88 -10.86
N GLY A 291 14.37 15.32 -11.24
CA GLY A 291 14.85 14.03 -10.75
C GLY A 291 15.00 13.97 -9.24
N THR A 292 14.90 12.77 -8.68
CA THR A 292 15.07 12.55 -7.23
C THR A 292 16.53 12.64 -6.80
N GLY A 293 17.46 12.47 -7.74
CA GLY A 293 18.89 12.36 -7.48
C GLY A 293 19.31 10.98 -6.96
N LYS A 294 18.41 10.00 -6.94
CA LYS A 294 18.69 8.60 -6.61
C LYS A 294 18.92 7.79 -7.88
N ALA A 295 19.39 6.55 -7.76
CA ALA A 295 19.52 5.65 -8.91
C ALA A 295 18.18 5.30 -9.60
N ARG A 296 17.06 5.30 -8.85
CA ARG A 296 15.70 5.02 -9.33
C ARG A 296 14.69 5.93 -8.61
N ASP A 297 13.72 6.47 -9.33
CA ASP A 297 12.58 7.22 -8.78
C ASP A 297 11.44 6.26 -8.40
N LEU A 298 11.59 5.62 -7.25
CA LEU A 298 10.58 4.79 -6.60
C LEU A 298 10.38 5.22 -5.16
N ASP A 299 9.13 5.18 -4.70
CA ASP A 299 8.76 5.45 -3.33
C ASP A 299 7.77 4.41 -2.77
N GLU A 300 7.29 4.62 -1.55
CA GLU A 300 6.38 3.69 -0.87
C GLU A 300 5.01 3.54 -1.56
N TYR A 301 4.58 4.52 -2.35
CA TYR A 301 3.30 4.49 -3.06
C TYR A 301 3.37 3.50 -4.21
N ASP A 302 4.54 3.34 -4.85
CA ASP A 302 4.74 2.37 -5.92
C ASP A 302 4.51 0.91 -5.48
N LEU A 303 4.44 0.63 -4.17
CA LEU A 303 4.10 -0.70 -3.64
C LEU A 303 2.63 -1.10 -3.83
N TYR A 304 1.72 -0.11 -3.89
CA TYR A 304 0.27 -0.36 -3.88
C TYR A 304 -0.52 0.55 -4.84
N TYR A 305 0.14 1.47 -5.54
CA TYR A 305 -0.42 2.16 -6.69
C TYR A 305 -0.26 1.28 -7.92
N LEU A 306 -1.21 1.39 -8.84
CA LEU A 306 -1.12 0.80 -10.15
C LEU A 306 -0.14 1.59 -11.01
N GLN A 307 0.57 0.89 -11.88
CA GLN A 307 1.38 1.50 -12.92
C GLN A 307 0.63 1.38 -14.24
N LEU A 308 0.24 2.50 -14.84
CA LEU A 308 -0.13 2.57 -16.25
C LEU A 308 1.15 2.52 -17.08
N ILE A 309 1.22 1.63 -18.06
CA ILE A 309 2.45 1.33 -18.80
C ILE A 309 2.14 1.38 -20.29
N ILE A 310 2.91 2.15 -21.05
CA ILE A 310 2.91 2.09 -22.51
C ILE A 310 4.08 1.21 -22.93
N TRP A 311 3.78 0.13 -23.64
CA TRP A 311 4.73 -0.85 -24.15
C TRP A 311 4.81 -0.75 -25.67
N ASP A 312 6.02 -0.59 -26.20
CA ASP A 312 6.31 -0.70 -27.63
C ASP A 312 6.62 -2.17 -27.96
N ARG A 313 5.75 -2.83 -28.72
CA ARG A 313 5.90 -4.26 -29.04
C ARG A 313 7.06 -4.53 -29.98
N GLU A 314 7.36 -3.60 -30.89
CA GLU A 314 8.42 -3.76 -31.89
C GLU A 314 9.79 -3.56 -31.24
N ALA A 315 9.94 -2.47 -30.47
CA ALA A 315 11.17 -2.17 -29.76
C ALA A 315 11.33 -2.95 -28.44
N ARG A 316 10.32 -3.71 -28.02
CA ARG A 316 10.26 -4.48 -26.77
C ARG A 316 10.70 -3.65 -25.56
N ARG A 317 10.16 -2.43 -25.41
CA ARG A 317 10.53 -1.51 -24.33
C ARG A 317 9.37 -0.68 -23.80
N ILE A 318 9.52 -0.22 -22.56
CA ILE A 318 8.60 0.72 -21.93
C ILE A 318 8.86 2.13 -22.48
N VAL A 319 7.79 2.76 -22.95
CA VAL A 319 7.80 4.09 -23.60
C VAL A 319 7.47 5.20 -22.62
N GLY A 320 6.66 4.90 -21.62
CA GLY A 320 6.14 5.87 -20.69
C GLY A 320 5.11 5.24 -19.78
N GLY A 321 4.58 6.04 -18.87
CA GLY A 321 3.61 5.54 -17.93
C GLY A 321 3.08 6.61 -17.00
N TYR A 322 2.19 6.18 -16.11
CA TYR A 322 1.59 7.03 -15.10
C TYR A 322 1.27 6.23 -13.85
N ARG A 323 1.50 6.78 -12.66
CA ARG A 323 1.10 6.14 -11.41
C ARG A 323 -0.37 6.45 -11.14
N MET A 324 -1.18 5.42 -10.91
CA MET A 324 -2.61 5.52 -10.67
C MET A 324 -2.97 4.92 -9.31
N GLY A 325 -3.62 5.70 -8.46
CA GLY A 325 -4.03 5.33 -7.11
C GLY A 325 -5.53 5.13 -7.02
N PRO A 326 -6.06 3.90 -7.10
CA PRO A 326 -7.49 3.64 -7.03
C PRO A 326 -8.00 3.96 -5.61
N GLY A 327 -8.86 4.97 -5.53
CA GLY A 327 -9.14 5.66 -4.28
C GLY A 327 -9.90 4.85 -3.25
N ASP A 328 -10.87 4.05 -3.68
CA ASP A 328 -11.58 3.09 -2.83
C ASP A 328 -10.62 2.08 -2.17
N ARG A 329 -9.68 1.51 -2.95
CA ARG A 329 -8.68 0.54 -2.48
C ARG A 329 -7.70 1.17 -1.51
N ILE A 330 -7.08 2.29 -1.90
CA ILE A 330 -6.11 3.00 -1.04
C ILE A 330 -6.79 3.47 0.23
N PHE A 331 -8.00 4.02 0.13
CA PHE A 331 -8.71 4.46 1.31
C PHE A 331 -9.00 3.25 2.20
N ALA A 332 -9.59 2.17 1.69
CA ALA A 332 -9.90 0.97 2.47
C ALA A 332 -8.68 0.35 3.17
N GLU A 333 -7.53 0.32 2.51
CA GLU A 333 -6.31 -0.34 2.99
C GLU A 333 -5.34 0.56 3.72
N HIS A 334 -5.25 1.86 3.41
CA HIS A 334 -4.25 2.78 3.98
C HIS A 334 -4.90 4.00 4.67
N GLY A 335 -6.16 4.29 4.36
CA GLY A 335 -6.90 5.49 4.74
C GLY A 335 -6.42 6.74 4.02
N ALA A 336 -6.96 7.90 4.38
CA ALA A 336 -6.60 9.18 3.74
C ALA A 336 -5.08 9.47 3.71
N GLY A 337 -4.34 9.01 4.74
CA GLY A 337 -2.88 9.17 4.79
C GLY A 337 -2.08 8.25 3.87
N GLY A 338 -2.73 7.32 3.17
CA GLY A 338 -2.11 6.47 2.15
C GLY A 338 -2.05 7.11 0.77
N PHE A 339 -2.65 8.29 0.58
CA PHE A 339 -2.61 8.99 -0.69
C PHE A 339 -1.34 9.85 -0.80
N TYR A 340 -0.81 9.99 -2.01
CA TYR A 340 0.38 10.82 -2.25
C TYR A 340 0.10 12.29 -1.95
N ILE A 341 -1.09 12.78 -2.28
CA ILE A 341 -1.55 14.15 -2.00
C ILE A 341 -1.47 14.47 -0.50
N SER A 342 -1.64 13.48 0.38
CA SER A 342 -1.53 13.66 1.83
C SER A 342 -0.10 13.94 2.31
N SER A 343 0.90 13.68 1.47
CA SER A 343 2.30 14.10 1.68
C SER A 343 2.52 15.58 1.36
N LEU A 344 1.67 16.19 0.52
CA LEU A 344 1.76 17.58 0.08
C LEU A 344 0.76 18.49 0.83
N PHE A 345 -0.40 17.94 1.20
CA PHE A 345 -1.51 18.64 1.85
C PHE A 345 -1.93 17.95 3.15
N LYS A 346 -2.49 18.70 4.09
CA LYS A 346 -3.32 18.16 5.17
C LYS A 346 -4.74 18.05 4.63
N VAL A 347 -5.17 16.80 4.39
CA VAL A 347 -6.50 16.52 3.84
C VAL A 347 -7.52 16.35 4.96
N LYS A 348 -8.57 17.19 4.95
CA LYS A 348 -9.65 17.16 5.94
C LYS A 348 -10.76 16.16 5.55
N PRO A 349 -11.58 15.71 6.51
CA PRO A 349 -12.62 14.70 6.27
C PRO A 349 -13.62 14.99 5.17
N GLY A 350 -13.94 16.27 4.91
CA GLY A 350 -14.88 16.64 3.85
C GLY A 350 -14.44 16.24 2.44
N PHE A 351 -13.13 16.04 2.21
CA PHE A 351 -12.61 15.58 0.92
C PHE A 351 -12.61 14.04 0.76
N TRP A 352 -12.80 13.28 1.84
CA TRP A 352 -12.72 11.81 1.81
C TRP A 352 -13.72 11.11 0.87
N PRO A 353 -14.96 11.61 0.66
CA PRO A 353 -15.87 11.02 -0.32
C PRO A 353 -15.30 11.09 -1.75
N ILE A 354 -14.73 12.23 -2.14
CA ILE A 354 -14.08 12.39 -3.45
C ILE A 354 -12.90 11.43 -3.55
N MET A 355 -12.03 11.38 -2.54
CA MET A 355 -10.87 10.49 -2.54
C MET A 355 -11.25 9.01 -2.74
N GLN A 356 -12.38 8.56 -2.19
CA GLN A 356 -12.84 7.17 -2.34
C GLN A 356 -13.41 6.89 -3.73
N GLN A 357 -13.95 7.90 -4.41
CA GLN A 357 -14.54 7.82 -5.75
C GLN A 357 -13.58 8.32 -6.83
N ALA A 358 -12.28 8.36 -6.56
CA ALA A 358 -11.31 8.93 -7.47
C ALA A 358 -10.18 7.96 -7.83
N VAL A 359 -9.50 8.25 -8.93
CA VAL A 359 -8.15 7.75 -9.17
C VAL A 359 -7.17 8.90 -8.96
N GLU A 360 -6.27 8.76 -7.99
CA GLU A 360 -5.18 9.72 -7.82
C GLU A 360 -4.11 9.47 -8.89
N LEU A 361 -3.73 10.50 -9.62
CA LEU A 361 -2.74 10.43 -10.69
C LEU A 361 -1.45 11.17 -10.28
N GLY A 362 -0.30 10.62 -10.62
CA GLY A 362 1.00 11.27 -10.36
C GLY A 362 2.17 10.59 -11.05
N ARG A 363 3.31 11.28 -11.20
CA ARG A 363 4.53 10.73 -11.84
C ARG A 363 4.32 10.26 -13.29
N SER A 364 3.62 11.04 -14.11
CA SER A 364 3.54 10.79 -15.55
C SER A 364 4.90 11.04 -16.19
N TYR A 365 5.29 10.19 -17.14
CA TYR A 365 6.52 10.36 -17.89
C TYR A 365 6.42 9.70 -19.27
N VAL A 366 7.17 10.24 -20.22
CA VAL A 366 7.46 9.63 -21.52
C VAL A 366 8.97 9.70 -21.69
N VAL A 367 9.59 8.57 -22.01
CA VAL A 367 11.05 8.50 -22.10
C VAL A 367 11.55 9.38 -23.26
N PRO A 368 12.76 9.96 -23.17
CA PRO A 368 13.23 11.02 -24.07
C PRO A 368 13.06 10.69 -25.56
N ASP A 369 13.42 9.47 -25.99
CA ASP A 369 13.31 8.98 -27.38
C ASP A 369 11.88 9.01 -27.97
N TYR A 370 10.86 9.13 -27.11
CA TYR A 370 9.45 9.19 -27.51
C TYR A 370 8.78 10.51 -27.17
N GLN A 371 9.50 11.44 -26.54
CA GLN A 371 9.00 12.80 -26.37
C GLN A 371 8.86 13.48 -27.74
N ARG A 372 7.96 14.47 -27.82
CA ARG A 372 7.58 15.18 -29.06
C ARG A 372 6.87 14.31 -30.10
N LYS A 373 6.78 12.99 -29.90
CA LYS A 373 5.83 12.15 -30.65
C LYS A 373 4.43 12.36 -30.05
N PRO A 374 3.39 12.58 -30.87
CA PRO A 374 2.04 12.88 -30.35
C PRO A 374 1.37 11.68 -29.66
N LEU A 375 1.72 10.47 -30.09
CA LEU A 375 0.98 9.26 -29.71
C LEU A 375 1.17 8.82 -28.25
N PRO A 376 2.38 8.81 -27.64
CA PRO A 376 2.54 8.38 -26.25
C PRO A 376 1.69 9.14 -25.23
N LEU A 377 1.64 10.48 -25.32
CA LEU A 377 0.82 11.28 -24.40
C LEU A 377 -0.67 10.99 -24.60
N PHE A 378 -1.11 10.85 -25.86
CA PHE A 378 -2.48 10.46 -26.16
C PHE A 378 -2.83 9.07 -25.61
N LEU A 379 -1.91 8.12 -25.67
CA LEU A 379 -2.09 6.76 -25.14
C LEU A 379 -2.19 6.73 -23.62
N LEU A 380 -1.51 7.62 -22.89
CA LEU A 380 -1.72 7.75 -21.44
C LEU A 380 -3.18 8.11 -21.15
N TRP A 381 -3.73 9.13 -21.82
CA TRP A 381 -5.13 9.53 -21.66
C TRP A 381 -6.10 8.42 -22.08
N LYS A 382 -5.83 7.75 -23.21
CA LYS A 382 -6.63 6.62 -23.67
C LYS A 382 -6.61 5.48 -22.64
N GLY A 383 -5.44 5.14 -22.09
CA GLY A 383 -5.29 4.16 -21.02
C GLY A 383 -6.15 4.50 -19.79
N ILE A 384 -6.07 5.74 -19.30
CA ILE A 384 -6.89 6.21 -18.17
C ILE A 384 -8.38 6.07 -18.50
N LEU A 385 -8.82 6.49 -19.69
CA LEU A 385 -10.21 6.38 -20.11
C LEU A 385 -10.70 4.92 -20.09
N TYR A 386 -9.95 4.00 -20.71
CA TYR A 386 -10.33 2.58 -20.73
C TYR A 386 -10.34 1.97 -19.32
N TYR A 387 -9.43 2.39 -18.44
CA TYR A 387 -9.44 1.98 -17.04
C TYR A 387 -10.70 2.47 -16.34
N LEU A 388 -11.08 3.74 -16.50
CA LEU A 388 -12.30 4.32 -15.90
C LEU A 388 -13.57 3.66 -16.44
N LEU A 389 -13.64 3.34 -17.73
CA LEU A 389 -14.78 2.62 -18.32
C LEU A 389 -14.97 1.23 -17.71
N ARG A 390 -13.87 0.54 -17.35
CA ARG A 390 -13.90 -0.75 -16.63
C ARG A 390 -14.22 -0.60 -15.14
N HIS A 391 -14.10 0.60 -14.59
CA HIS A 391 -14.24 0.90 -13.17
C HIS A 391 -15.16 2.11 -12.94
N PRO A 392 -16.47 1.97 -13.22
CA PRO A 392 -17.43 3.08 -13.20
C PRO A 392 -17.68 3.68 -11.81
N GLN A 393 -17.16 3.05 -10.74
CA GLN A 393 -17.20 3.63 -9.40
C GLN A 393 -16.32 4.87 -9.24
N TYR A 394 -15.35 5.10 -10.14
CA TYR A 394 -14.50 6.28 -10.10
C TYR A 394 -15.13 7.41 -10.90
N ARG A 395 -15.53 8.47 -10.19
CA ARG A 395 -16.13 9.68 -10.73
C ARG A 395 -15.12 10.81 -10.96
N TYR A 396 -13.98 10.77 -10.28
CA TYR A 396 -13.02 11.86 -10.26
C TYR A 396 -11.60 11.39 -10.63
N LEU A 397 -10.85 12.29 -11.25
CA LEU A 397 -9.39 12.21 -11.36
C LEU A 397 -8.81 13.41 -10.61
N TYR A 398 -7.78 13.19 -9.81
CA TYR A 398 -7.04 14.30 -9.20
C TYR A 398 -5.57 13.93 -9.03
N GLY A 399 -4.72 14.94 -8.93
CA GLY A 399 -3.29 14.75 -8.73
C GLY A 399 -2.61 16.10 -8.63
N PRO A 400 -1.42 16.17 -8.02
CA PRO A 400 -0.62 17.39 -8.06
C PRO A 400 -0.01 17.59 -9.46
N VAL A 401 0.08 18.84 -9.88
CA VAL A 401 0.88 19.25 -11.04
C VAL A 401 2.15 19.94 -10.55
N SER A 402 3.28 19.60 -11.15
CA SER A 402 4.57 20.25 -10.89
C SER A 402 4.76 21.45 -11.82
N ILE A 403 5.34 22.52 -11.29
CA ILE A 403 5.88 23.63 -12.09
C ILE A 403 7.40 23.55 -11.99
N SER A 404 8.07 23.39 -13.13
CA SER A 404 9.52 23.16 -13.17
C SER A 404 10.31 24.27 -12.48
N LYS A 405 11.44 23.89 -11.88
CA LYS A 405 12.40 24.82 -11.29
C LYS A 405 13.19 25.61 -12.33
N HIS A 406 13.15 25.21 -13.59
CA HIS A 406 13.76 25.98 -14.68
C HIS A 406 13.03 27.30 -14.94
N PHE A 407 11.75 27.41 -14.56
CA PHE A 407 11.05 28.69 -14.59
C PHE A 407 11.59 29.64 -13.53
N SER A 408 11.72 30.92 -13.91
CA SER A 408 12.06 31.99 -12.98
C SER A 408 11.04 32.07 -11.83
N HIS A 409 11.42 32.67 -10.70
CA HIS A 409 10.48 32.88 -9.58
C HIS A 409 9.23 33.65 -10.04
N LEU A 410 9.43 34.72 -10.79
CA LEU A 410 8.36 35.54 -11.38
C LEU A 410 7.43 34.71 -12.26
N SER A 411 7.96 33.90 -13.18
CA SER A 411 7.13 33.05 -14.05
C SER A 411 6.27 32.08 -13.24
N ARG A 412 6.83 31.47 -12.18
CA ARG A 412 6.05 30.60 -11.28
C ARG A 412 4.99 31.37 -10.52
N SER A 413 5.29 32.59 -10.06
CA SER A 413 4.33 33.48 -9.40
C SER A 413 3.16 33.83 -10.32
N LEU A 414 3.42 34.17 -11.58
CA LEU A 414 2.38 34.45 -12.58
C LEU A 414 1.50 33.23 -12.87
N ILE A 415 2.11 32.05 -13.06
CA ILE A 415 1.36 30.80 -13.27
C ILE A 415 0.44 30.51 -12.07
N VAL A 416 0.97 30.62 -10.85
CA VAL A 416 0.19 30.37 -9.63
C VAL A 416 -0.92 31.41 -9.46
N ALA A 417 -0.65 32.69 -9.74
CA ALA A 417 -1.65 33.75 -9.66
C ALA A 417 -2.77 33.54 -10.68
N PHE A 418 -2.44 33.19 -11.93
CA PHE A 418 -3.42 32.87 -12.97
C PHE A 418 -4.30 31.69 -12.57
N ILE A 419 -3.70 30.57 -12.13
CA ILE A 419 -4.48 29.41 -11.68
C ILE A 419 -5.37 29.77 -10.49
N ARG A 420 -4.88 30.60 -9.55
CA ARG A 420 -5.67 31.07 -8.41
C ARG A 420 -6.86 31.95 -8.82
N LYS A 421 -6.66 32.87 -9.77
CA LYS A 421 -7.69 33.80 -10.24
C LYS A 421 -8.81 33.07 -11.01
N TYR A 422 -8.48 32.10 -11.86
CA TYR A 422 -9.43 31.53 -12.82
C TYR A 422 -9.89 30.09 -12.52
N PHE A 423 -9.11 29.29 -11.79
CA PHE A 423 -9.36 27.85 -11.63
C PHE A 423 -9.40 27.37 -10.18
N PHE A 424 -9.30 28.28 -9.21
CA PHE A 424 -9.34 27.93 -7.79
C PHE A 424 -10.77 27.63 -7.34
N ASN A 425 -10.97 26.46 -6.75
CA ASN A 425 -12.24 26.05 -6.19
C ASN A 425 -12.22 26.22 -4.67
N GLU A 426 -12.82 27.30 -4.17
CA GLU A 426 -12.88 27.64 -2.74
C GLU A 426 -13.55 26.55 -1.90
N GLU A 427 -14.63 25.95 -2.43
CA GLU A 427 -15.40 24.92 -1.74
C GLU A 427 -14.55 23.66 -1.46
N LEU A 428 -13.74 23.22 -2.42
CA LEU A 428 -12.85 22.07 -2.23
C LEU A 428 -11.57 22.46 -1.47
N ALA A 429 -11.06 23.68 -1.70
CA ALA A 429 -9.83 24.17 -1.09
C ALA A 429 -9.88 24.20 0.44
N GLN A 430 -11.06 24.45 1.04
CA GLN A 430 -11.23 24.43 2.49
C GLN A 430 -10.82 23.09 3.13
N TYR A 431 -10.83 22.00 2.36
CA TYR A 431 -10.46 20.66 2.80
C TYR A 431 -9.00 20.27 2.51
N LEU A 432 -8.24 21.11 1.82
CA LEU A 432 -6.88 20.81 1.35
C LEU A 432 -5.92 21.94 1.79
N GLU A 433 -5.31 21.79 2.96
CA GLU A 433 -4.35 22.78 3.46
C GLU A 433 -2.91 22.41 3.03
N PRO A 434 -2.19 23.25 2.26
CA PRO A 434 -0.83 22.92 1.82
C PRO A 434 0.12 22.82 3.01
N ARG A 435 0.97 21.79 3.04
CA ARG A 435 1.98 21.64 4.09
C ARG A 435 3.12 22.64 3.97
N LYS A 436 3.45 23.04 2.74
CA LYS A 436 4.46 24.06 2.41
C LYS A 436 3.85 24.99 1.36
N PRO A 437 3.15 26.06 1.78
CA PRO A 437 2.52 26.99 0.85
C PRO A 437 3.58 27.73 0.02
N PHE A 438 3.34 27.86 -1.28
CA PHE A 438 4.13 28.73 -2.15
C PHE A 438 3.76 30.20 -1.87
N ARG A 439 4.77 31.06 -1.72
CA ARG A 439 4.61 32.50 -1.54
C ARG A 439 4.71 33.16 -2.90
N VAL A 440 3.65 33.87 -3.29
CA VAL A 440 3.62 34.62 -4.55
C VAL A 440 4.15 36.01 -4.25
N GLU A 441 5.17 36.44 -4.99
CA GLU A 441 5.66 37.82 -4.97
C GLU A 441 5.04 38.52 -6.18
N THR A 442 4.02 39.36 -5.95
CA THR A 442 3.30 40.09 -7.00
C THR A 442 3.66 41.57 -7.07
N ASP A 443 4.47 42.08 -6.14
CA ASP A 443 4.75 43.52 -5.96
C ASP A 443 5.47 44.21 -7.14
N LYS A 444 5.72 43.49 -8.25
CA LYS A 444 6.42 44.00 -9.44
C LYS A 444 5.65 43.82 -10.75
N VAL A 445 4.41 43.32 -10.72
CA VAL A 445 3.62 43.06 -11.93
C VAL A 445 2.17 43.42 -11.68
N ASP A 446 1.63 44.37 -12.44
CA ASP A 446 0.19 44.63 -12.51
C ASP A 446 -0.51 43.37 -13.05
N LEU A 447 -1.45 42.84 -12.28
CA LEU A 447 -2.21 41.62 -12.58
C LEU A 447 -3.70 41.89 -12.85
N ASP A 448 -4.03 43.17 -13.06
CA ASP A 448 -5.37 43.65 -13.40
C ASP A 448 -5.67 43.57 -14.89
#